data_AF-A0A3D2S5W3-F1
#
_entry.id   AF-A0A3D2S5W3-F1
#
_cell.length_a   1.000
_cell.length_b   1.000
_cell.length_c   1.000
_cell.angle_alpha   90.00
_cell.angle_beta   90.00
_cell.angle_gamma   90.00
#
_symmetry.space_group_name_H-M   'P 1'
#
loop_
_entity.id
_entity.type
_entity.pdbx_description
1 polymer ?
#
loop_
_entity_poly.entity_id
_entity_poly.type
_entity_poly.pdbx_seq_one_letter_code
_entity_poly.pdbx_strand_id
1 'polypeptide(L)'
;SNFFNNLTIYTNLAYIKSVMQVADTAYFGVSERPLAYQSPYVINGGISYLDLEKGYGVNILYNQIGRRITELGFVNYPDIYQNPRPLLDAQLSIPFHKQTGTIRINYSDIFAADDIFYQDIDQSGAFEEETDQLISRAIVGSKISISITYRL
;
A
#
# COMPACT_ATOMS: atom_id res chain seq x y z
N SER A 1 -32.33 12.85 8.54
CA SER A 1 -31.06 12.12 8.74
C SER A 1 -30.21 12.34 7.51
N ASN A 2 -29.10 13.09 7.63
CA ASN A 2 -28.25 13.55 6.50
C ASN A 2 -26.90 12.82 6.41
N PHE A 3 -26.70 11.73 7.16
CA PHE A 3 -25.40 11.05 7.23
C PHE A 3 -24.88 10.60 5.86
N PHE A 4 -25.73 9.97 5.05
CA PHE A 4 -25.33 9.47 3.72
C PHE A 4 -25.06 10.58 2.70
N ASN A 5 -25.66 11.76 2.87
CA ASN A 5 -25.40 12.91 1.99
C ASN A 5 -24.00 13.49 2.18
N ASN A 6 -23.41 13.24 3.35
CA ASN A 6 -22.09 13.72 3.74
C ASN A 6 -20.99 12.66 3.55
N LEU A 7 -21.35 11.47 3.06
CA LEU A 7 -20.47 10.31 2.90
C LEU A 7 -20.06 10.15 1.43
N THR A 8 -18.76 10.10 1.18
CA THR A 8 -18.17 9.78 -0.13
C THR A 8 -17.34 8.52 -0.02
N ILE A 9 -17.52 7.59 -0.96
CA ILE A 9 -16.74 6.36 -1.07
C ILE A 9 -16.20 6.30 -2.50
N TYR A 10 -14.93 5.95 -2.64
CA TYR A 10 -14.30 5.75 -3.94
C TYR A 10 -13.29 4.60 -3.90
N THR A 11 -13.07 3.99 -5.05
CA THR A 11 -12.09 2.91 -5.19
C THR A 11 -11.56 2.84 -6.63
N ASN A 12 -10.32 2.42 -6.75
CA ASN A 12 -9.63 2.09 -8.00
C ASN A 12 -8.98 0.72 -7.82
N LEU A 13 -9.27 -0.20 -8.74
CA LEU A 13 -8.76 -1.57 -8.74
C LEU A 13 -8.10 -1.86 -10.09
N ALA A 14 -6.94 -2.51 -10.06
CA ALA A 14 -6.28 -3.00 -11.27
C ALA A 14 -5.81 -4.43 -11.06
N TYR A 15 -5.97 -5.26 -12.09
CA TYR A 15 -5.37 -6.58 -12.20
C TYR A 15 -4.52 -6.62 -13.47
N ILE A 16 -3.29 -7.10 -13.34
CA ILE A 16 -2.25 -6.99 -14.35
C ILE A 16 -1.60 -8.36 -14.49
N LYS A 17 -1.62 -8.92 -15.69
CA LYS A 17 -0.93 -10.16 -16.02
C LYS A 17 0.16 -9.87 -17.05
N SER A 18 1.41 -10.12 -16.68
CA SER A 18 2.54 -10.12 -17.60
C SER A 18 3.25 -11.46 -17.60
N VAL A 19 3.80 -11.79 -18.76
CA VAL A 19 4.63 -12.97 -18.97
C VAL A 19 5.82 -12.53 -19.80
N MET A 20 7.02 -12.67 -19.23
CA MET A 20 8.29 -12.48 -19.89
C MET A 20 8.82 -13.86 -20.29
N GLN A 21 9.05 -14.05 -21.58
CA GLN A 21 9.77 -15.23 -22.06
C GLN A 21 11.26 -15.04 -21.77
N VAL A 22 11.88 -16.05 -21.18
CA VAL A 22 13.31 -16.07 -20.87
C VAL A 22 13.96 -17.11 -21.77
N ALA A 23 15.14 -16.80 -22.30
CA ALA A 23 15.88 -17.76 -23.11
C ALA A 23 16.13 -19.02 -22.28
N ASP A 24 15.60 -20.16 -22.74
CA ASP A 24 15.68 -21.46 -22.07
C ASP A 24 17.13 -21.95 -22.05
N THR A 25 17.85 -21.48 -21.04
CA THR A 25 19.27 -21.75 -20.82
C THR A 25 19.43 -22.22 -19.38
N ALA A 26 20.40 -23.10 -19.15
CA ALA A 26 20.73 -23.59 -17.81
C ALA A 26 21.09 -22.46 -16.81
N TYR A 27 21.37 -21.25 -17.30
CA TYR A 27 21.66 -20.09 -16.47
C TYR A 27 20.41 -19.56 -15.74
N PHE A 28 19.29 -19.37 -16.44
CA PHE A 28 18.11 -18.74 -15.84
C PHE A 28 17.26 -19.69 -15.01
N GLY A 29 17.23 -20.99 -15.34
CA GLY A 29 16.48 -21.99 -14.60
C GLY A 29 14.95 -21.92 -14.73
N VAL A 30 14.43 -20.95 -15.49
CA VAL A 30 13.00 -20.77 -15.80
C VAL A 30 12.84 -20.35 -17.26
N SER A 31 11.76 -20.79 -17.91
CA SER A 31 11.40 -20.40 -19.29
C SER A 31 10.50 -19.16 -19.34
N GLU A 32 9.74 -18.91 -18.27
CA GLU A 32 8.79 -17.80 -18.18
C GLU A 32 8.73 -17.24 -16.75
N ARG A 33 8.56 -15.93 -16.62
CA ARG A 33 8.31 -15.25 -15.34
C ARG A 33 7.56 -13.92 -15.51
N PRO A 34 6.95 -13.36 -14.46
CA PRO A 34 6.39 -12.00 -14.51
C PRO A 34 7.46 -10.93 -14.81
N LEU A 35 7.03 -9.77 -15.29
CA LEU A 35 7.93 -8.61 -15.44
C LEU A 35 8.44 -8.10 -14.08
N ALA A 36 9.72 -7.76 -14.02
CA ALA A 36 10.31 -7.09 -12.87
C ALA A 36 9.62 -5.73 -12.62
N TYR A 37 9.53 -5.36 -11.35
CA TYR A 37 8.94 -4.13 -10.81
C TYR A 37 7.45 -3.92 -11.13
N GLN A 38 6.76 -4.92 -11.69
CA GLN A 38 5.34 -4.87 -11.97
C GLN A 38 4.55 -5.71 -10.95
N SER A 39 3.65 -5.06 -10.21
CA SER A 39 2.69 -5.75 -9.34
C SER A 39 1.53 -6.33 -10.15
N PRO A 40 1.04 -7.54 -9.80
CA PRO A 40 -0.08 -8.18 -10.50
C PRO A 40 -1.44 -7.56 -10.14
N TYR A 41 -1.49 -6.73 -9.10
CA TYR A 41 -2.67 -5.94 -8.76
C TYR A 41 -2.32 -4.66 -8.02
N VAL A 42 -3.25 -3.71 -8.05
CA VAL A 42 -3.25 -2.50 -7.22
C VAL A 42 -4.65 -2.30 -6.66
N ILE A 43 -4.72 -1.98 -5.37
CA ILE A 43 -5.94 -1.61 -4.66
C ILE A 43 -5.73 -0.22 -4.10
N ASN A 44 -6.60 0.72 -4.47
CA ASN A 44 -6.67 2.05 -3.88
C ASN A 44 -8.14 2.36 -3.56
N GLY A 45 -8.38 3.01 -2.45
CA GLY A 45 -9.71 3.48 -2.13
C GLY A 45 -9.74 4.36 -0.91
N GLY A 46 -10.90 4.95 -0.67
CA GLY A 46 -11.08 5.80 0.48
C GLY A 46 -12.55 6.02 0.82
N ILE A 47 -12.74 6.37 2.08
CA ILE A 47 -14.01 6.78 2.65
C ILE A 47 -13.79 8.16 3.24
N SER A 48 -14.65 9.09 2.87
CA SER A 48 -14.64 10.46 3.37
C SER A 48 -16.00 10.81 3.94
N TYR A 49 -16.01 11.40 5.12
CA TYR A 49 -17.18 12.03 5.70
C TYR A 49 -16.88 13.50 5.94
N LEU A 50 -17.76 14.39 5.49
CA LEU A 50 -17.67 15.83 5.75
C LEU A 50 -19.04 16.35 6.18
N ASP A 51 -19.15 16.81 7.43
CA ASP A 51 -20.36 17.49 7.90
C ASP A 51 -20.43 18.88 7.27
N LEU A 52 -21.31 19.06 6.28
CA LEU A 52 -21.43 20.32 5.54
C LEU A 52 -21.93 21.49 6.40
N GLU A 53 -22.61 21.22 7.53
CA GLU A 53 -23.11 22.26 8.42
C GLU A 53 -22.04 22.68 9.44
N LYS A 54 -21.35 21.70 10.03
CA LYS A 54 -20.41 21.90 11.14
C LYS A 54 -18.96 21.98 10.68
N GLY A 55 -18.63 21.50 9.48
CA GLY A 55 -17.32 21.54 8.84
C GLY A 55 -16.30 20.50 9.35
N TYR A 56 -16.64 19.62 10.29
CA TYR A 56 -15.73 18.55 10.70
C TYR A 56 -15.72 17.44 9.64
N GLY A 57 -14.56 16.83 9.45
CA GLY A 57 -14.39 15.80 8.44
C GLY A 57 -13.46 14.68 8.88
N VAL A 58 -13.71 13.49 8.35
CA VAL A 58 -12.90 12.29 8.55
C VAL A 58 -12.59 11.70 7.17
N ASN A 59 -11.34 11.36 6.93
CA ASN A 59 -10.91 10.64 5.74
C ASN A 59 -10.16 9.38 6.15
N ILE A 60 -10.51 8.24 5.55
CA ILE A 60 -9.79 6.97 5.66
C ILE A 60 -9.35 6.58 4.26
N LEU A 61 -8.09 6.26 4.08
CA LEU A 61 -7.48 5.92 2.79
C LEU A 61 -6.80 4.55 2.92
N TYR A 62 -7.01 3.69 1.94
CA TYR A 62 -6.35 2.40 1.84
C TYR A 62 -5.62 2.26 0.51
N ASN A 63 -4.38 1.80 0.57
CA ASN A 63 -3.54 1.51 -0.58
C ASN A 63 -2.82 0.18 -0.39
N GLN A 64 -2.81 -0.66 -1.42
CA GLN A 64 -1.95 -1.85 -1.44
C GLN A 64 -1.54 -2.14 -2.89
N ILE A 65 -0.27 -2.49 -3.06
CA ILE A 65 0.24 -3.06 -4.30
C ILE A 65 0.56 -4.54 -4.06
N GLY A 66 0.30 -5.39 -5.04
CA GLY A 66 0.62 -6.81 -4.95
C GLY A 66 2.12 -7.08 -4.97
N ARG A 67 2.50 -8.30 -4.58
CA ARG A 67 3.89 -8.74 -4.55
C ARG A 67 4.49 -8.64 -5.95
N ARG A 68 5.77 -8.34 -6.04
CA ARG A 68 6.45 -8.19 -7.34
C ARG A 68 7.91 -8.56 -7.23
N ILE A 69 8.47 -9.00 -8.35
CA ILE A 69 9.91 -9.20 -8.47
C ILE A 69 10.58 -7.83 -8.42
N THR A 70 11.55 -7.65 -7.53
CA THR A 70 12.40 -6.45 -7.48
C THR A 70 13.79 -6.72 -8.02
N GLU A 71 14.24 -7.96 -8.01
CA GLU A 71 15.50 -8.36 -8.62
C GLU A 71 15.33 -9.71 -9.31
N LEU A 72 15.83 -9.79 -10.54
CA LEU A 72 15.78 -11.01 -11.33
C LEU A 72 16.90 -11.94 -10.91
N GLY A 73 16.52 -13.14 -10.50
CA GLY A 73 17.41 -14.23 -10.15
C GLY A 73 17.82 -15.10 -11.34
N PHE A 74 18.48 -16.20 -11.00
CA PHE A 74 19.00 -17.25 -11.88
C PHE A 74 18.90 -18.61 -11.18
N VAL A 75 19.32 -19.70 -11.85
CA VAL A 75 19.03 -21.09 -11.44
C VAL A 75 19.32 -21.45 -9.96
N ASN A 76 20.36 -20.87 -9.35
CA ASN A 76 20.77 -21.14 -7.96
C ASN A 76 20.51 -19.96 -7.01
N TYR A 77 19.83 -18.92 -7.49
CA TYR A 77 19.52 -17.74 -6.71
C TYR A 77 18.18 -17.19 -7.21
N PRO A 78 17.05 -17.60 -6.61
CA PRO A 78 15.71 -17.25 -7.09
C PRO A 78 15.47 -15.75 -7.17
N ASP A 79 14.42 -15.36 -7.90
CA ASP A 79 13.96 -13.98 -7.95
C ASP A 79 13.69 -13.44 -6.53
N ILE A 80 14.04 -12.18 -6.30
CA ILE A 80 13.73 -11.49 -5.04
C ILE A 80 12.40 -10.76 -5.21
N TYR A 81 11.47 -11.05 -4.30
CA TYR A 81 10.15 -10.44 -4.25
C TYR A 81 10.07 -9.40 -3.14
N GLN A 82 9.39 -8.30 -3.43
CA GLN A 82 8.86 -7.41 -2.41
C GLN A 82 7.47 -7.88 -1.98
N ASN A 83 7.28 -8.04 -0.67
CA ASN A 83 6.01 -8.44 -0.08
C ASN A 83 4.93 -7.35 -0.25
N PRO A 84 3.64 -7.69 -0.45
CA PRO A 84 2.58 -6.69 -0.47
C PRO A 84 2.52 -5.97 0.88
N ARG A 85 2.40 -4.65 0.84
CA ARG A 85 2.33 -3.81 2.02
C ARG A 85 1.03 -3.01 2.03
N PRO A 86 0.05 -3.34 2.89
CA PRO A 86 -1.14 -2.52 3.06
C PRO A 86 -0.81 -1.23 3.80
N LEU A 87 -1.26 -0.11 3.24
CA LEU A 87 -1.18 1.22 3.82
C LEU A 87 -2.58 1.69 4.18
N LEU A 88 -2.79 2.00 5.45
CA LEU A 88 -4.02 2.63 5.94
C LEU A 88 -3.69 3.99 6.55
N ASP A 89 -4.27 5.05 6.01
CA ASP A 89 -4.13 6.40 6.53
C ASP A 89 -5.47 6.92 7.03
N ALA A 90 -5.45 7.70 8.10
CA ALA A 90 -6.61 8.41 8.62
C ALA A 90 -6.31 9.90 8.78
N GLN A 91 -7.30 10.74 8.52
CA GLN A 91 -7.25 12.17 8.79
C GLN A 91 -8.54 12.61 9.49
N LEU A 92 -8.39 13.41 10.53
CA LEU A 92 -9.47 14.13 11.21
C LEU A 92 -9.27 15.63 11.00
N SER A 93 -10.31 16.33 10.55
CA SER A 93 -10.34 17.78 10.39
C SER A 93 -11.40 18.39 11.30
N ILE A 94 -11.00 19.33 12.16
CA ILE A 94 -11.86 19.98 13.15
C ILE A 94 -11.80 21.49 12.93
N PRO A 95 -12.91 22.13 12.50
CA PRO A 95 -12.96 23.57 12.36
C PRO A 95 -13.02 24.27 13.72
N PHE A 96 -12.51 25.50 13.76
CA PHE A 96 -12.60 26.39 14.92
C PHE A 96 -12.85 27.83 14.47
N HIS A 97 -13.08 28.74 15.43
CA HIS A 97 -13.35 30.16 15.18
C HIS A 97 -14.41 30.41 14.08
N LYS A 98 -15.62 29.87 14.26
CA LYS A 98 -16.72 29.97 13.27
C LYS A 98 -16.32 29.45 11.87
N GLN A 99 -15.53 28.38 11.82
CA GLN A 99 -15.05 27.73 10.60
C GLN A 99 -14.05 28.55 9.76
N THR A 100 -13.45 29.60 10.34
CA THR A 100 -12.33 30.34 9.71
C THR A 100 -10.97 29.69 9.97
N GLY A 101 -10.90 28.80 10.96
CA GLY A 101 -9.73 27.97 11.24
C GLY A 101 -10.03 26.48 11.15
N THR A 102 -9.01 25.66 10.94
CA THR A 102 -9.11 24.19 10.97
C THR A 102 -7.84 23.57 11.55
N ILE A 103 -8.02 22.64 12.49
CA ILE A 103 -6.97 21.73 12.95
C ILE A 103 -7.12 20.44 12.16
N ARG A 104 -6.03 19.92 11.59
CA ARG A 104 -6.00 18.59 10.98
C ARG A 104 -5.03 17.69 11.72
N ILE A 105 -5.47 16.48 12.01
CA ILE A 105 -4.65 15.42 12.58
C ILE A 105 -4.59 14.31 11.53
N ASN A 106 -3.40 13.90 11.13
CA ASN A 106 -3.20 12.77 10.23
C ASN A 106 -2.46 11.67 10.97
N TYR A 107 -2.96 10.44 10.86
CA TYR A 107 -2.28 9.23 11.25
C TYR A 107 -2.01 8.42 9.99
N SER A 108 -0.77 8.49 9.52
CA SER A 108 -0.34 7.77 8.32
C SER A 108 0.26 6.42 8.69
N ASP A 109 0.03 5.45 7.80
CA ASP A 109 0.59 4.11 7.87
C ASP A 109 0.25 3.37 9.17
N ILE A 110 -1.04 3.34 9.50
CA ILE A 110 -1.59 2.85 10.77
C ILE A 110 -1.22 1.38 11.01
N PHE A 111 -1.15 0.57 9.96
CA PHE A 111 -0.78 -0.84 10.09
C PHE A 111 0.69 -1.04 10.43
N ALA A 112 1.56 -0.07 10.14
CA ALA A 112 2.99 -0.15 10.38
C ALA A 112 3.62 -1.45 9.85
N ALA A 113 3.10 -1.99 8.74
CA ALA A 113 3.60 -3.24 8.18
C ALA A 113 5.07 -3.06 7.77
N ASP A 114 5.91 -4.07 7.94
CA ASP A 114 7.30 -3.99 7.51
C ASP A 114 7.41 -4.05 5.98
N ASP A 115 8.45 -3.43 5.42
CA ASP A 115 8.83 -3.63 4.03
C ASP A 115 9.78 -4.84 3.95
N ILE A 116 9.33 -5.91 3.30
CA ILE A 116 9.98 -7.23 3.32
C ILE A 116 10.39 -7.62 1.92
N PHE A 117 11.65 -7.99 1.76
CA PHE A 117 12.22 -8.56 0.54
C PHE A 117 12.66 -9.98 0.81
N TYR A 118 12.20 -10.93 0.00
CA TYR A 118 12.40 -12.36 0.23
C TYR A 118 12.52 -13.14 -1.07
N GLN A 119 13.05 -14.35 -0.99
CA GLN A 119 12.97 -15.35 -2.06
C GLN A 119 11.95 -16.39 -1.66
N ASP A 120 10.97 -16.61 -2.54
CA ASP A 120 9.87 -17.58 -2.40
C ASP A 120 10.41 -18.99 -2.72
N ILE A 121 10.86 -19.72 -1.70
CA ILE A 121 11.58 -20.99 -1.87
C ILE A 121 10.60 -22.14 -2.14
N ASP A 122 9.45 -22.12 -1.48
CA ASP A 122 8.40 -23.13 -1.63
C ASP A 122 7.43 -22.81 -2.78
N GLN A 123 7.59 -21.65 -3.43
CA GLN A 123 6.77 -21.16 -4.55
C GLN A 123 5.29 -20.98 -4.17
N SER A 124 5.02 -20.70 -2.90
CA SER A 124 3.67 -20.60 -2.34
C SER A 124 2.86 -19.43 -2.89
N GLY A 125 3.49 -18.35 -3.32
CA GLY A 125 2.75 -17.13 -3.64
C GLY A 125 2.76 -16.06 -2.54
N ALA A 126 3.32 -16.35 -1.36
CA ALA A 126 3.33 -15.47 -0.20
C ALA A 126 4.68 -15.53 0.51
N PHE A 127 4.90 -14.61 1.45
CA PHE A 127 6.07 -14.68 2.32
C PHE A 127 5.76 -15.55 3.54
N GLU A 128 6.56 -16.57 3.77
CA GLU A 128 6.48 -17.47 4.92
C GLU A 128 7.82 -17.50 5.68
N GLU A 129 7.84 -16.98 6.92
CA GLU A 129 9.11 -16.73 7.66
C GLU A 129 9.91 -18.00 7.99
N GLU A 130 9.27 -19.17 8.06
CA GLU A 130 9.92 -20.44 8.37
C GLU A 130 10.50 -21.15 7.14
N THR A 131 9.94 -20.93 5.95
CA THR A 131 10.30 -21.65 4.71
C THR A 131 11.07 -20.78 3.73
N ASP A 132 10.80 -19.48 3.70
CA ASP A 132 11.40 -18.55 2.75
C ASP A 132 12.70 -17.92 3.24
N GLN A 133 13.52 -17.53 2.26
CA GLN A 133 14.75 -16.82 2.54
C GLN A 133 14.48 -15.31 2.60
N LEU A 134 14.56 -14.75 3.81
CA LEU A 134 14.55 -13.31 4.02
C LEU A 134 15.83 -12.67 3.47
N ILE A 135 15.68 -11.68 2.59
CA ILE A 135 16.79 -10.89 2.04
C ILE A 135 16.99 -9.61 2.86
N SER A 136 15.91 -8.86 3.07
CA SER A 136 15.94 -7.67 3.92
C SER A 136 14.57 -7.34 4.49
N ARG A 137 14.58 -6.64 5.63
CA ARG A 137 13.40 -6.14 6.33
C ARG A 137 13.65 -4.71 6.79
N ALA A 138 12.79 -3.78 6.42
CA ALA A 138 12.83 -2.40 6.88
C ALA A 138 11.59 -2.08 7.71
N ILE A 139 11.83 -1.61 8.94
CA ILE A 139 10.77 -1.14 9.84
C ILE A 139 10.47 0.31 9.48
N VAL A 140 9.32 0.55 8.85
CA VAL A 140 8.90 1.88 8.40
C VAL A 140 8.19 2.64 9.53
N GLY A 141 7.34 1.93 10.30
CA GLY A 141 6.53 2.50 11.37
C GLY A 141 5.38 3.37 10.87
N SER A 142 4.69 4.03 11.81
CA SER A 142 3.59 4.96 11.51
C SER A 142 3.97 6.41 11.82
N LYS A 143 3.25 7.36 11.23
CA LYS A 143 3.48 8.80 11.45
C LYS A 143 2.21 9.52 11.91
N ILE A 144 2.30 10.29 12.98
CA ILE A 144 1.24 11.22 13.40
C ILE A 144 1.68 12.65 13.09
N SER A 145 0.80 13.46 12.51
CA SER A 145 1.05 14.87 12.24
C SER A 145 -0.16 15.72 12.61
N ILE A 146 0.09 16.93 13.10
CA ILE A 146 -0.94 17.91 13.44
C ILE A 146 -0.63 19.19 12.66
N SER A 147 -1.62 19.76 12.00
CA SER A 147 -1.52 21.04 11.30
C SER A 147 -2.67 21.96 11.69
N ILE A 148 -2.38 23.27 11.72
CA ILE A 148 -3.36 24.31 11.99
C ILE A 148 -3.37 25.27 10.81
N THR A 149 -4.55 25.56 10.28
CA THR A 149 -4.77 26.54 9.22
C THR A 149 -5.76 27.57 9.70
N TYR A 150 -5.51 28.84 9.42
CA TYR A 150 -6.41 29.95 9.77
C TYR A 150 -6.50 30.92 8.59
N ARG A 151 -7.71 31.32 8.23
CA ARG A 151 -7.98 32.31 7.20
C ARG A 151 -8.38 33.63 7.86
N LEU A 152 -7.64 34.69 7.54
CA LEU A 152 -7.91 36.07 7.95
C LEU A 152 -9.14 36.63 7.22
#